data_AF-A0A970A7A4-F1
#
_entry.id   AF-A0A970A7A4-F1
#
_cell.length_a   1.000
_cell.length_b   1.000
_cell.length_c   1.000
_cell.angle_alpha   90.00
_cell.angle_beta   90.00
_cell.angle_gamma   90.00
#
_symmetry.space_group_name_H-M   'P 1'
#
loop_
_entity.id
_entity.type
_entity.pdbx_description
1 polymer ?
#
loop_
_entity_poly.entity_id
_entity_poly.type
_entity_poly.pdbx_seq_one_letter_code
_entity_poly.pdbx_strand_id
1 'polypeptide(L)' 'MSLRINQNITSLSTYSNLNRTSTRLEQSIGRLSSGLRINSAADDVSGLAISEKMRSQIRGLAQA' A
#
# COMPACT_ATOMS: atom_id res chain seq x y z
N MET A 1 -1.58 29.52 21.24
CA MET A 1 -1.58 28.04 21.17
C MET A 1 -1.83 27.51 22.58
N SER A 2 -3.09 27.26 22.94
CA SER A 2 -3.47 26.89 24.31
C SER A 2 -3.18 25.40 24.54
N LEU A 3 -2.23 25.10 25.42
CA LEU A 3 -1.94 23.76 25.89
C LEU A 3 -3.08 23.34 26.84
N ARG A 4 -4.13 22.72 26.29
CA ARG A 4 -5.20 22.13 27.10
C ARG A 4 -4.64 20.88 27.78
N ILE A 5 -4.48 20.95 29.10
CA ILE A 5 -3.95 19.87 29.96
C ILE A 5 -4.69 18.53 29.75
N ASN A 6 -5.97 18.57 29.35
CA ASN A 6 -6.79 17.38 29.12
C ASN A 6 -6.61 16.72 27.74
N GLN A 7 -5.97 17.37 26.77
CA GLN A 7 -5.74 16.78 25.46
C GLN A 7 -4.28 16.95 25.03
N ASN A 8 -3.55 15.84 25.06
CA ASN A 8 -2.17 15.79 24.59
C ASN A 8 -2.15 15.70 23.05
N ILE A 9 -2.21 16.88 22.42
CA ILE A 9 -2.16 17.04 20.96
C ILE A 9 -0.90 16.40 20.35
N THR A 10 0.21 16.37 21.08
CA THR A 10 1.45 15.73 20.64
C THR A 10 1.25 14.21 20.60
N SER A 11 0.72 13.59 21.65
CA SER A 11 0.39 12.17 21.65
C SER A 11 -0.62 11.79 20.56
N LEU A 12 -1.63 12.62 20.30
CA LEU A 12 -2.62 12.36 19.24
C LEU A 12 -2.01 12.43 17.83
N SER A 13 -1.13 13.40 17.59
CA SER A 13 -0.41 13.51 16.31
C SER A 13 0.60 12.37 16.13
N THR A 14 1.33 11.98 17.18
CA THR A 14 2.20 10.80 17.18
C THR A 14 1.42 9.52 16.92
N TYR A 15 0.25 9.35 17.55
CA TYR A 15 -0.63 8.20 17.32
C TYR A 15 -1.12 8.14 15.87
N SER A 16 -1.52 9.28 15.30
CA SER A 16 -1.92 9.36 13.88
C SER A 16 -0.78 9.01 12.92
N ASN A 17 0.44 9.47 13.23
CA ASN A 17 1.63 9.11 12.45
C ASN A 17 2.01 7.63 12.62
N LEU A 18 1.88 7.07 13.82
CA LEU A 18 2.12 5.67 14.11
C LEU A 18 1.13 4.77 13.35
N ASN A 19 -0.16 5.12 13.34
CA ASN A 19 -1.18 4.39 12.59
C ASN A 19 -0.88 4.38 11.07
N ARG A 20 -0.49 5.54 10.51
CA ARG A 20 -0.03 5.63 9.11
C ARG A 20 1.19 4.75 8.83
N THR A 21 2.16 4.72 9.75
CA THR A 21 3.36 3.88 9.60
C THR A 21 3.03 2.39 9.72
N SER A 22 2.13 2.00 10.64
CA SER A 22 1.64 0.62 10.77
C SER A 22 0.97 0.14 9.48
N THR A 23 0.09 0.96 8.90
CA THR A 23 -0.59 0.63 7.64
C THR A 23 0.41 0.44 6.49
N ARG A 24 1.44 1.30 6.39
CA ARG A 24 2.50 1.14 5.38
C ARG A 24 3.35 -0.11 5.61
N LEU A 25 3.59 -0.47 6.87
CA LEU A 25 4.32 -1.67 7.23
C LEU A 25 3.54 -2.92 6.82
N GLU A 26 2.24 -2.97 7.13
CA GLU A 26 1.34 -4.06 6.70
C GLU A 26 1.32 -4.22 5.18
N GLN A 27 1.22 -3.13 4.42
CA GLN A 27 1.34 -3.17 2.95
C GLN A 27 2.70 -3.68 2.48
N SER A 28 3.78 -3.31 3.17
CA SER A 28 5.14 -3.78 2.83
C SER A 28 5.28 -5.27 3.11
N ILE A 29 4.73 -5.76 4.21
CA ILE A 29 4.67 -7.19 4.54
C ILE A 29 3.83 -7.95 3.51
N GLY A 30 2.69 -7.41 3.08
CA GLY A 30 1.86 -8.02 2.04
C GLY A 30 2.57 -8.12 0.69
N ARG A 31 3.33 -7.08 0.30
CA ARG A 31 4.17 -7.11 -0.92
C ARG A 31 5.33 -8.11 -0.81
N LEU A 32 5.96 -8.20 0.37
CA LEU A 32 7.02 -9.17 0.61
C LEU A 32 6.49 -10.61 0.56
N SER A 33 5.34 -10.87 1.19
CA SER A 33 4.72 -12.19 1.24
C SER A 33 4.18 -12.66 -0.11
N SER A 34 3.65 -11.75 -0.93
CA SER A 34 3.16 -12.07 -2.28
C SER A 34 4.29 -12.16 -3.31
N GLY A 35 5.46 -11.56 -3.02
CA GLY A 35 6.54 -11.38 -3.99
C GLY A 35 6.18 -10.44 -5.15
N LEU A 36 4.99 -9.83 -5.11
CA LEU A 36 4.47 -8.94 -6.15
C LEU A 36 4.57 -7.50 -5.67
N ARG A 37 5.16 -6.64 -6.51
CA ARG A 37 5.33 -5.22 -6.21
C ARG A 37 3.99 -4.48 -6.13
N ILE A 38 2.96 -4.99 -6.81
CA ILE A 38 1.58 -4.49 -6.83
C ILE A 38 0.71 -5.63 -6.30
N ASN A 39 0.30 -5.55 -5.04
CA ASN A 39 -0.50 -6.59 -4.38
C ASN A 39 -2.01 -6.26 -4.33
N SER A 40 -2.38 -5.00 -4.58
CA SER A 40 -3.78 -4.57 -4.56
C SER A 40 -4.07 -3.57 -5.68
N ALA A 41 -5.19 -3.76 -6.39
CA ALA A 41 -5.69 -2.83 -7.42
C ALA A 41 -5.94 -1.42 -6.84
N ALA A 42 -6.17 -1.33 -5.53
CA ALA A 42 -6.41 -0.08 -4.83
C ALA A 42 -5.14 0.80 -4.71
N ASP A 43 -3.94 0.22 -4.73
CA ASP A 43 -2.68 0.96 -4.62
C ASP A 43 -2.20 1.51 -5.98
N ASP A 44 -2.50 0.84 -7.10
CA ASP A 44 -2.18 1.30 -8.46
C ASP A 44 -3.03 0.56 -9.52
N VAL A 45 -4.20 1.11 -9.85
CA VAL A 45 -5.12 0.55 -10.86
C VAL A 45 -4.45 0.47 -12.25
N SER A 46 -3.64 1.47 -12.60
CA SER A 46 -2.97 1.57 -13.90
C SER A 46 -1.83 0.55 -14.02
N GLY A 47 -1.03 0.39 -12.97
CA GLY A 47 0.06 -0.59 -12.91
C GLY A 47 -0.43 -2.04 -12.92
N LEU A 48 -1.57 -2.32 -12.28
CA LEU A 48 -2.20 -3.65 -12.34
C LEU A 48 -2.76 -3.96 -13.74
N ALA A 49 -3.48 -3.02 -14.36
CA ALA A 49 -4.05 -3.21 -15.69
C ALA A 49 -2.96 -3.46 -16.76
N ILE A 50 -1.84 -2.74 -16.68
CA ILE A 50 -0.68 -2.94 -17.56
C ILE A 50 -0.04 -4.31 -17.32
N SER A 51 0.10 -4.72 -16.06
CA SER A 51 0.67 -6.03 -15.70
C SER A 51 -0.19 -7.19 -16.24
N GLU A 52 -1.51 -7.08 -16.14
CA GLU A 52 -2.43 -8.09 -16.69
C GLU A 52 -2.47 -8.07 -18.22
N LYS A 53 -2.39 -6.90 -18.86
CA LYS A 53 -2.22 -6.79 -20.32
C LYS A 53 -0.95 -7.49 -20.79
N MET A 54 0.18 -7.26 -20.13
CA MET A 54 1.44 -7.93 -20.46
C MET A 54 1.35 -9.45 -20.22
N ARG A 55 0.72 -9.89 -19.12
CA ARG A 55 0.47 -11.31 -18.85
C ARG A 55 -0.41 -11.97 -19.91
N SER A 56 -1.39 -11.24 -20.44
CA SER A 56 -2.21 -11.70 -21.57
C SER A 56 -1.40 -11.81 -22.86
N GLN A 57 -0.52 -10.85 -23.15
CA GLN A 57 0.35 -10.89 -24.33
C GLN A 57 1.34 -12.06 -24.25
N ILE A 58 1.97 -12.29 -23.09
CA ILE A 58 2.88 -13.42 -22.88
C ILE A 58 2.15 -14.76 -23.07
N ARG A 59 0.94 -14.91 -22.50
CA ARG A 59 0.12 -16.11 -22.71
C ARG A 59 -0.24 -16.32 -24.18
N GLY A 60 -0.59 -15.25 -24.90
CA GLY A 60 -0.86 -15.31 -26.34
C GLY A 60 0.37 -15.72 -27.16
N LEU A 61 1.57 -15.25 -26.79
CA LEU A 61 2.83 -15.64 -27.44
C LEU A 61 3.25 -17.08 -27.12
N ALA A 62 2.92 -17.60 -25.93
CA ALA A 62 3.24 -18.97 -25.52
C ALA A 62 2.28 -20.03 -26.09
N GLN A 63 1.09 -19.60 -26.55
CA GLN A 63 0.07 -20.46 -27.15
C GLN A 63 0.16 -20.52 -28.68
N ALA A 64 0.94 -19.63 -29.30
CA ALA A 64 1.27 -19.65 -30.73
C ALA A 64 2.47 -20.57 -31.01
#